data_AF-A0A821MIF6-F1
#
_entry.id   AF-A0A821MIF6-F1
#
_cell.length_a   1.000
_cell.length_b   1.000
_cell.length_c   1.000
_cell.angle_alpha   90.00
_cell.angle_beta   90.00
_cell.angle_gamma   90.00
#
_symmetry.space_group_name_H-M   'P 1'
#
loop_
_entity.id
_entity.type
_entity.pdbx_description
1 polymer ?
#
loop_
_entity_poly.entity_id
_entity_poly.type
_entity_poly.pdbx_seq_one_letter_code
_entity_poly.pdbx_strand_id
1 'polypeptide(L)'
;RFNATFVPQLAKLQDRENNNWDEYLQSIVFAYNTGVHAATQYSPFQLQFGRDPHMPTDTTSNYVFYRPSDYYNQLKKSLQL
;
A
#
# COMPACT_ATOMS: atom_id res chain seq x y z
N ARG A 1 -2.84 15.44 -13.86
CA ARG A 1 -2.97 15.85 -12.44
C ARG A 1 -1.91 15.21 -11.54
N PHE A 2 -1.51 13.95 -11.76
CA PHE A 2 -0.44 13.28 -11.01
C PHE A 2 0.83 14.14 -10.83
N ASN A 3 1.46 14.58 -11.92
CA ASN A 3 2.69 15.38 -11.85
C ASN A 3 2.55 16.68 -11.04
N ALA A 4 1.36 17.29 -11.04
CA ALA A 4 1.09 18.51 -10.29
C ALA A 4 1.03 18.28 -8.77
N THR A 5 0.74 17.07 -8.31
CA THR A 5 0.79 16.67 -6.90
C THR A 5 2.16 16.09 -6.53
N PHE A 6 2.71 15.27 -7.42
CA PHE A 6 3.93 14.52 -7.22
C PHE A 6 5.17 15.42 -7.08
N VAL A 7 5.36 16.38 -8.00
CA VAL A 7 6.56 17.24 -8.02
C VAL A 7 6.68 18.08 -6.74
N PRO A 8 5.61 18.75 -6.23
CA PRO A 8 5.68 19.46 -4.96
C PRO A 8 5.91 18.56 -3.74
N GLN A 9 5.42 17.31 -3.75
CA GLN A 9 5.65 16.37 -2.64
C GLN A 9 7.11 15.91 -2.60
N LEU A 10 7.67 15.56 -3.77
CA LEU A 10 9.08 15.20 -3.91
C LEU A 10 9.98 16.37 -3.47
N ALA A 11 9.66 17.59 -3.91
CA ALA A 11 10.42 18.79 -3.56
C ALA A 11 10.41 19.12 -2.06
N LYS A 12 9.40 18.67 -1.32
CA LYS A 12 9.30 18.83 0.15
C LYS A 12 10.07 17.78 0.93
N LEU A 13 10.20 16.57 0.37
CA LEU A 13 10.81 15.43 1.06
C LEU A 13 12.30 15.27 0.73
N GLN A 14 12.71 15.64 -0.49
CA GLN A 14 14.12 15.59 -0.87
C GLN A 14 14.97 16.56 -0.04
N ASP A 15 16.13 16.09 0.37
CA ASP A 15 17.17 16.95 0.92
C ASP A 15 17.87 17.70 -0.23
N ARG A 16 18.02 19.01 -0.08
CA ARG A 16 18.65 19.87 -1.08
C ARG A 16 20.15 19.62 -1.19
N GLU A 17 20.80 19.14 -0.13
CA GLU A 17 22.23 18.90 -0.11
C GLU A 17 22.60 17.49 -0.58
N ASN A 18 21.74 16.51 -0.28
CA ASN A 18 22.02 15.09 -0.53
C ASN A 18 21.35 14.51 -1.79
N ASN A 19 20.46 15.27 -2.46
CA ASN A 19 19.78 14.86 -3.72
C ASN A 19 19.17 13.45 -3.68
N ASN A 20 18.60 13.06 -2.53
CA ASN A 20 18.07 11.72 -2.25
C ASN A 20 16.60 11.56 -2.68
N TRP A 21 16.20 12.21 -3.76
CA TRP A 21 14.81 12.23 -4.23
C TRP A 21 14.31 10.84 -4.64
N ASP A 22 15.22 9.98 -5.10
CA ASP A 22 14.96 8.62 -5.53
C ASP A 22 14.49 7.72 -4.39
N GLU A 23 15.01 7.93 -3.18
CA GLU A 23 14.59 7.21 -1.96
C GLU A 23 13.10 7.43 -1.63
N TYR A 24 12.57 8.62 -1.93
CA TYR A 24 11.18 8.98 -1.63
C TYR A 24 10.20 8.65 -2.74
N LEU A 25 10.66 8.31 -3.95
CA LEU A 25 9.80 8.04 -5.10
C LEU A 25 8.72 7.01 -4.77
N GLN A 26 9.13 5.88 -4.22
CA GLN A 26 8.24 4.75 -4.00
C GLN A 26 7.17 5.10 -2.96
N SER A 27 7.55 5.80 -1.90
CA SER A 27 6.64 6.26 -0.84
C SER A 27 5.62 7.26 -1.37
N ILE A 28 6.04 8.24 -2.18
CA ILE A 28 5.12 9.26 -2.72
C ILE A 28 4.14 8.63 -3.71
N VAL A 29 4.62 7.78 -4.62
CA VAL A 29 3.77 7.07 -5.58
C VAL A 29 2.75 6.19 -4.86
N PHE A 30 3.19 5.48 -3.82
CA PHE A 30 2.32 4.66 -2.99
C PHE A 30 1.23 5.48 -2.29
N ALA A 31 1.61 6.59 -1.65
CA ALA A 31 0.67 7.49 -0.98
C ALA A 31 -0.34 8.10 -1.97
N TYR A 32 0.11 8.48 -3.17
CA TYR A 32 -0.77 8.99 -4.22
C TYR A 32 -1.76 7.91 -4.69
N ASN A 33 -1.28 6.69 -4.95
CA ASN A 33 -2.13 5.63 -5.50
C ASN A 33 -3.16 5.11 -4.51
N THR A 34 -2.85 5.12 -3.21
CA THR A 34 -3.72 4.56 -2.17
C THR A 34 -4.56 5.60 -1.43
N GLY A 35 -4.19 6.88 -1.48
CA GLY A 35 -4.92 7.96 -0.84
C GLY A 35 -6.24 8.29 -1.56
N VAL A 36 -7.31 8.49 -0.78
CA VAL A 36 -8.61 8.91 -1.32
C VAL A 36 -8.54 10.36 -1.79
N HIS A 37 -8.91 10.60 -3.05
CA HIS A 37 -8.92 11.95 -3.62
C HIS A 37 -10.28 12.63 -3.42
N ALA A 38 -10.26 13.87 -2.92
CA ALA A 38 -11.50 14.61 -2.61
C ALA A 38 -12.45 14.81 -3.80
N ALA A 39 -11.92 14.92 -5.02
CA ALA A 39 -12.73 15.13 -6.23
C ALA A 39 -13.52 13.88 -6.65
N THR A 40 -12.97 12.69 -6.41
CA THR A 40 -13.55 11.42 -6.86
C THR A 40 -14.11 10.61 -5.71
N GLN A 41 -13.74 10.89 -4.45
CA GLN A 41 -14.01 10.06 -3.27
C GLN A 41 -13.42 8.64 -3.36
N TYR A 42 -12.54 8.40 -4.33
CA TYR A 42 -11.82 7.16 -4.55
C TYR A 42 -10.33 7.42 -4.72
N SER A 43 -9.51 6.44 -4.36
CA SER A 43 -8.09 6.43 -4.67
C SER A 43 -7.83 6.11 -6.15
N PRO A 44 -6.72 6.59 -6.73
CA PRO A 44 -6.34 6.22 -8.09
C PRO A 44 -6.24 4.70 -8.31
N PHE A 45 -5.75 3.96 -7.30
CA PHE A 45 -5.69 2.49 -7.36
C PHE A 45 -7.09 1.87 -7.50
N GLN A 46 -8.06 2.30 -6.69
CA GLN A 46 -9.44 1.80 -6.79
C GLN A 46 -10.04 2.10 -8.17
N LEU A 47 -9.79 3.29 -8.73
CA LEU A 47 -10.29 3.65 -10.05
C LEU A 47 -9.65 2.82 -11.17
N GLN A 48 -8.39 2.42 -11.02
CA GLN A 48 -7.67 1.64 -12.03
C GLN A 48 -7.97 0.14 -11.97
N PHE A 49 -8.10 -0.42 -10.76
CA PHE A 49 -8.20 -1.87 -10.56
C PHE A 49 -9.58 -2.34 -10.07
N GLY A 50 -10.49 -1.42 -9.73
CA GLY A 50 -11.84 -1.74 -9.26
C GLY A 50 -11.89 -2.41 -7.87
N ARG A 51 -10.82 -2.36 -7.09
CA ARG A 51 -10.73 -2.92 -5.74
C ARG A 51 -9.90 -2.04 -4.82
N ASP A 52 -10.06 -2.23 -3.52
CA ASP A 52 -9.25 -1.56 -2.52
C ASP A 52 -7.78 -2.00 -2.57
N PRO A 53 -6.82 -1.09 -2.34
CA PRO A 53 -5.43 -1.46 -2.19
C PRO A 53 -5.26 -2.27 -0.90
N HIS A 54 -4.67 -3.47 -1.01
CA HIS A 54 -4.28 -4.26 0.16
C HIS A 54 -2.99 -3.69 0.76
N MET A 55 -3.08 -3.21 2.00
CA MET A 55 -1.91 -2.74 2.72
C MET A 55 -1.16 -3.91 3.35
N PRO A 56 0.18 -3.87 3.48
CA PRO A 56 0.92 -4.85 4.28
C PRO A 56 0.41 -4.93 5.72
N THR A 57 -0.07 -3.80 6.24
CA THR A 57 -0.70 -3.71 7.57
C THR A 57 -2.09 -4.34 7.63
N ASP A 58 -2.75 -4.60 6.50
CA ASP A 58 -4.04 -5.32 6.42
C ASP A 58 -3.84 -6.84 6.62
N THR A 59 -2.91 -7.22 7.50
CA THR A 59 -2.72 -8.62 7.86
C THR A 59 -3.94 -9.06 8.67
N THR A 60 -4.94 -9.63 8.00
CA THR A 60 -6.12 -10.25 8.64
C THR A 60 -5.78 -11.60 9.29
N SER A 61 -4.55 -11.80 9.76
CA SER A 61 -4.14 -13.03 10.44
C SER A 61 -4.61 -12.99 11.89
N ASN A 62 -5.92 -13.17 12.08
CA ASN A 62 -6.48 -13.60 13.37
C ASN A 62 -6.24 -15.09 13.62
N TYR A 63 -5.18 -15.67 13.04
CA TYR A 63 -4.80 -17.05 13.27
C TYR A 63 -4.00 -17.13 14.55
N VAL A 64 -4.65 -17.65 15.59
CA VAL A 64 -3.98 -17.97 16.84
C VAL A 64 -3.63 -19.46 16.79
N PHE A 65 -2.35 -19.77 16.97
CA PHE A 65 -1.86 -21.15 17.03
C PHE A 65 -1.82 -21.60 18.48
N TYR A 66 -2.79 -22.41 18.90
CA TYR A 66 -2.83 -22.97 20.25
C TYR A 66 -2.23 -24.38 20.28
N ARG A 67 -2.25 -25.10 19.14
CA ARG A 67 -1.74 -26.45 18.98
C ARG A 67 -0.92 -26.58 17.69
N PRO A 68 0.12 -27.44 17.64
CA PRO A 68 0.88 -27.68 16.41
C PRO A 68 0.02 -28.11 15.20
N SER A 69 -1.13 -28.75 15.44
CA SER A 69 -2.10 -29.12 14.40
C SER A 69 -2.78 -27.93 13.73
N ASP A 70 -2.82 -26.76 14.37
CA ASP A 70 -3.52 -25.58 13.85
C ASP A 70 -2.82 -25.03 12.61
N TYR A 71 -1.50 -25.18 12.53
CA TYR A 71 -0.71 -24.86 11.34
C TYR A 71 -1.12 -25.72 10.14
N TYR A 72 -1.25 -27.04 10.34
CA TYR A 72 -1.69 -27.95 9.28
C TYR A 72 -3.09 -27.59 8.77
N ASN A 73 -4.02 -27.31 9.67
CA ASN A 73 -5.39 -26.90 9.31
C ASN A 73 -5.42 -25.57 8.57
N GLN A 74 -4.58 -24.60 8.96
CA GLN A 74 -4.44 -23.33 8.27
C GLN A 74 -3.90 -23.53 6.84
N LEU A 75 -2.82 -24.31 6.71
CA LEU A 75 -2.17 -24.57 5.42
C LEU A 75 -3.11 -25.28 4.45
N LYS A 76 -3.89 -26.24 4.96
CA LYS A 76 -4.91 -26.92 4.18
C LYS A 76 -5.98 -25.94 3.68
N LYS A 77 -6.47 -25.06 4.55
CA LYS A 77 -7.48 -24.05 4.21
C LYS A 77 -6.99 -23.00 3.21
N SER A 78 -5.74 -22.53 3.34
CA SER A 78 -5.17 -21.52 2.42
C SER A 78 -4.85 -22.10 1.04
N LEU A 79 -4.55 -23.39 0.96
CA LEU A 79 -4.28 -24.09 -0.30
C LEU A 79 -5.55 -24.63 -0.99
N GLN A 80 -6.75 -24.41 -0.43
CA GLN A 80 -8.02 -24.90 -0.97
C GLN A 80 -8.05 -26.43 -1.25
N LEU A 81 -7.38 -27.22 -0.40
CA LEU A 81 -7.44 -28.70 -0.39
C LEU A 81 -8.41 -29.22 0.68
#